data_AF-A0A7Y5AVC8-F1
#
_entry.id   AF-A0A7Y5AVC8-F1
#
_cell.length_a   1.000
_cell.length_b   1.000
_cell.length_c   1.000
_cell.angle_alpha   90.00
_cell.angle_beta   90.00
_cell.angle_gamma   90.00
#
_symmetry.space_group_name_H-M   'P 1'
#
loop_
_entity.id
_entity.type
_entity.pdbx_description
1 polymer ?
#
loop_
_entity_poly.entity_id
_entity_poly.type
_entity_poly.pdbx_seq_one_letter_code
_entity_poly.pdbx_strand_id
1 'polypeptide(L)'
;MYKHLSGIILTIAVMIAVIPSQTYAERTTDKEEVYEFLQNAFQAQVELSGEERSMNEVNELLDPYFSGEAKNQFLKENLVSENGKYFTLGSDSAANYIPFFTYSENTKVVEESGNVYVYEYFPENHEGPVGYESHYEGVMLTKHGEEIKVAKFLGENIPDKIIKKAEGKQEAAEQTSFKAPEGNWLYTPSYQLGFLLNPFEAMFRSGSMLLTDNKGIIALIEKKELHGQLAAN
;
A
#
# COMPACT_ATOMS: atom_id res chain seq x y z
N MET A 1 20.71 -54.45 -5.88
CA MET A 1 19.96 -53.49 -5.03
C MET A 1 19.82 -52.08 -5.65
N TYR A 2 20.70 -51.62 -6.55
CA TYR A 2 20.59 -50.28 -7.16
C TYR A 2 19.48 -50.10 -8.22
N LYS A 3 18.99 -51.18 -8.84
CA LYS A 3 17.93 -51.12 -9.87
C LYS A 3 16.53 -50.77 -9.32
N HIS A 4 16.30 -50.95 -8.02
CA HIS A 4 15.04 -50.57 -7.37
C HIS A 4 15.07 -49.14 -6.82
N LEU A 5 16.26 -48.62 -6.49
CA LEU A 5 16.41 -47.22 -6.05
C LEU A 5 16.14 -46.23 -7.20
N SER A 6 16.59 -46.52 -8.42
CA SER A 6 16.36 -45.63 -9.57
C SER A 6 14.87 -45.50 -9.94
N GLY A 7 14.08 -46.56 -9.75
CA GLY A 7 12.63 -46.53 -9.99
C GLY A 7 11.85 -45.71 -8.96
N ILE A 8 12.30 -45.73 -7.69
CA ILE A 8 11.68 -44.94 -6.61
C ILE A 8 11.99 -43.44 -6.78
N ILE A 9 13.21 -43.09 -7.20
CA ILE A 9 13.58 -41.69 -7.47
C ILE A 9 12.78 -41.14 -8.66
N LEU A 10 12.58 -41.94 -9.71
CA LEU A 10 11.81 -41.51 -10.89
C LEU A 10 10.32 -41.30 -10.56
N THR A 11 9.74 -42.12 -9.69
CA THR A 11 8.34 -41.98 -9.28
C THR A 11 8.08 -40.78 -8.37
N ILE A 12 9.03 -40.42 -7.50
CA ILE A 12 8.95 -39.19 -6.69
C ILE A 12 9.09 -37.94 -7.59
N ALA A 13 9.98 -37.97 -8.58
CA ALA A 13 10.14 -36.85 -9.52
C ALA A 13 8.89 -36.59 -10.38
N VAL A 14 8.18 -37.66 -10.78
CA VAL A 14 6.91 -37.53 -11.52
C VAL A 14 5.79 -36.99 -10.63
N MET A 15 5.73 -37.36 -9.34
CA MET A 15 4.71 -36.82 -8.43
C MET A 15 4.87 -35.32 -8.16
N ILE A 16 6.09 -34.79 -8.14
CA ILE A 16 6.33 -33.34 -7.97
C ILE A 16 5.90 -32.55 -9.21
N ALA A 17 6.00 -33.14 -10.41
CA ALA A 17 5.64 -32.49 -11.67
C ALA A 17 4.12 -32.40 -11.93
N VAL A 18 3.29 -33.12 -11.19
CA VAL A 18 1.82 -33.16 -11.35
C VAL A 18 1.11 -32.34 -10.28
N ILE A 19 1.82 -31.61 -9.42
CA ILE A 19 1.19 -30.64 -8.53
C ILE A 19 0.87 -29.40 -9.38
N PRO A 20 -0.40 -29.12 -9.70
CA PRO A 20 -0.73 -27.87 -10.36
C PRO A 20 -0.41 -26.74 -9.38
N SER A 21 0.65 -25.98 -9.67
CA SER A 21 0.96 -24.72 -9.00
C SER A 21 -0.10 -23.70 -9.38
N GLN A 22 -1.31 -23.83 -8.83
CA GLN A 22 -2.29 -22.75 -8.84
C GLN A 22 -1.94 -21.83 -7.67
N THR A 23 -0.87 -21.06 -7.86
CA THR A 23 -0.66 -19.85 -7.06
C THR A 23 -1.81 -18.91 -7.39
N TYR A 24 -2.82 -18.86 -6.51
CA TYR A 24 -3.73 -17.73 -6.44
C TYR A 24 -2.91 -16.53 -5.95
N ALA A 25 -2.17 -15.90 -6.87
CA ALA A 25 -1.89 -14.49 -6.72
C ALA A 25 -3.25 -13.81 -6.83
N GLU A 26 -3.80 -13.40 -5.69
CA GLU A 26 -4.82 -12.36 -5.66
C GLU A 26 -4.31 -11.22 -6.56
N ARG A 27 -5.18 -10.61 -7.37
CA ARG A 27 -4.80 -9.62 -8.40
C ARG A 27 -4.10 -8.42 -7.76
N THR A 28 -2.81 -8.52 -7.47
CA THR A 28 -1.98 -7.43 -6.95
C THR A 28 -1.78 -6.42 -8.07
N THR A 29 -1.60 -6.90 -9.31
CA THR A 29 -1.33 -6.10 -10.51
C THR A 29 -2.29 -4.92 -10.71
N ASP A 30 -3.57 -5.03 -10.32
CA ASP A 30 -4.52 -3.92 -10.45
C ASP A 30 -4.31 -2.82 -9.38
N LYS A 31 -3.89 -3.18 -8.15
CA LYS A 31 -3.69 -2.20 -7.06
C LYS A 31 -2.46 -1.34 -7.29
N GLU A 32 -1.33 -1.97 -7.65
CA GLU A 32 -0.09 -1.24 -7.90
C GLU A 32 -0.24 -0.25 -9.07
N GLU A 33 -0.97 -0.64 -10.12
CA GLU A 33 -1.30 0.25 -11.24
C GLU A 33 -2.08 1.49 -10.76
N VAL A 34 -3.13 1.34 -9.92
CA VAL A 34 -3.87 2.52 -9.45
C VAL A 34 -3.07 3.36 -8.46
N TYR A 35 -2.18 2.76 -7.67
CA TYR A 35 -1.31 3.50 -6.75
C TYR A 35 -0.32 4.36 -7.52
N GLU A 36 0.38 3.79 -8.49
CA GLU A 36 1.30 4.53 -9.36
C GLU A 36 0.56 5.66 -10.11
N PHE A 37 -0.63 5.35 -10.65
CA PHE A 37 -1.48 6.36 -11.29
C PHE A 37 -1.81 7.53 -10.35
N LEU A 38 -2.27 7.24 -9.12
CA LEU A 38 -2.65 8.26 -8.14
C LEU A 38 -1.46 9.09 -7.67
N GLN A 39 -0.30 8.47 -7.48
CA GLN A 39 0.94 9.16 -7.13
C GLN A 39 1.37 10.14 -8.23
N ASN A 40 1.31 9.70 -9.49
CA ASN A 40 1.62 10.56 -10.63
C ASN A 40 0.60 11.70 -10.78
N ALA A 41 -0.68 11.42 -10.60
CA ALA A 41 -1.73 12.44 -10.62
C ALA A 41 -1.56 13.47 -9.48
N PHE A 42 -1.18 13.02 -8.28
CA PHE A 42 -0.90 13.88 -7.15
C PHE A 42 0.33 14.76 -7.41
N GLN A 43 1.39 14.16 -7.96
CA GLN A 43 2.60 14.89 -8.35
C GLN A 43 2.30 16.00 -9.36
N ALA A 44 1.43 15.75 -10.34
CA ALA A 44 0.98 16.77 -11.28
C ALA A 44 0.23 17.94 -10.58
N GLN A 45 -0.55 17.67 -9.52
CA GLN A 45 -1.17 18.73 -8.73
C GLN A 45 -0.13 19.56 -7.95
N VAL A 46 0.88 18.91 -7.37
CA VAL A 46 1.97 19.58 -6.62
C VAL A 46 2.85 20.42 -7.55
N GLU A 47 3.11 19.94 -8.76
CA GLU A 47 3.92 20.67 -9.74
C GLU A 47 3.36 22.07 -10.04
N LEU A 48 2.05 22.28 -9.91
CA LEU A 48 1.40 23.58 -10.07
C LEU A 48 1.86 24.64 -9.06
N SER A 49 2.44 24.27 -7.92
CA SER A 49 3.00 25.23 -6.97
C SER A 49 4.47 25.55 -7.24
N GLY A 50 5.14 24.79 -8.12
CA GLY A 50 6.58 24.93 -8.38
C GLY A 50 6.94 26.07 -9.34
N GLU A 51 6.04 26.39 -10.29
CA GLU A 51 6.28 27.42 -11.32
C GLU A 51 4.97 28.00 -11.87
N GLU A 52 5.06 29.25 -12.31
CA GLU A 52 3.97 29.97 -12.99
C GLU A 52 3.76 29.47 -14.42
N ARG A 53 2.53 29.05 -14.74
CA ARG A 53 2.18 28.44 -16.04
C ARG A 53 1.10 29.21 -16.77
N SER A 54 1.02 29.04 -18.09
CA SER A 54 -0.16 29.39 -18.87
C SER A 54 -1.29 28.38 -18.62
N MET A 55 -2.53 28.76 -18.91
CA MET A 55 -3.67 27.84 -18.79
C MET A 55 -3.52 26.60 -19.70
N ASN A 56 -2.85 26.72 -20.84
CA ASN A 56 -2.59 25.59 -21.72
C ASN A 56 -1.65 24.58 -21.04
N GLU A 57 -0.55 25.05 -20.46
CA GLU A 57 0.39 24.20 -19.71
C GLU A 57 -0.28 23.56 -18.48
N VAL A 58 -1.17 24.28 -17.78
CA VAL A 58 -1.98 23.71 -16.69
C VAL A 58 -2.85 22.57 -17.20
N ASN A 59 -3.52 22.74 -18.34
CA ASN A 59 -4.34 21.69 -18.92
C ASN A 59 -3.50 20.50 -19.40
N GLU A 60 -2.39 20.74 -20.09
CA GLU A 60 -1.47 19.70 -20.55
C GLU A 60 -0.93 18.85 -19.38
N LEU A 61 -0.68 19.48 -18.24
CA LEU A 61 -0.22 18.81 -17.03
C LEU A 61 -1.30 17.92 -16.37
N LEU A 62 -2.55 18.38 -16.33
CA LEU A 62 -3.63 17.70 -15.59
C LEU A 62 -4.50 16.77 -16.45
N ASP A 63 -4.65 17.06 -17.74
CA ASP A 63 -5.53 16.30 -18.65
C ASP A 63 -5.22 14.80 -18.74
N PRO A 64 -3.96 14.33 -18.62
CA PRO A 64 -3.67 12.90 -18.58
C PRO A 64 -4.31 12.19 -17.38
N TYR A 65 -4.53 12.89 -16.27
CA TYR A 65 -4.89 12.28 -14.99
C TYR A 65 -6.32 12.56 -14.55
N PHE A 66 -6.89 13.72 -14.91
CA PHE A 66 -8.17 14.17 -14.36
C PHE A 66 -9.24 14.20 -15.44
N SER A 67 -10.44 13.74 -15.09
CA SER A 67 -11.65 14.04 -15.86
C SER A 67 -11.90 15.55 -15.88
N GLY A 68 -12.65 16.04 -16.87
CA GLY A 68 -12.97 17.47 -16.95
C GLY A 68 -13.67 18.01 -15.70
N GLU A 69 -14.56 17.22 -15.08
CA GLU A 69 -15.27 17.61 -13.86
C GLU A 69 -14.33 17.69 -12.66
N ALA A 70 -13.54 16.64 -12.39
CA ALA A 70 -12.57 16.62 -11.29
C ALA A 70 -11.52 17.73 -11.44
N LYS A 71 -10.98 17.92 -12.66
CA LYS A 71 -10.03 18.99 -12.96
C LYS A 71 -10.62 20.35 -12.64
N ASN A 72 -11.84 20.63 -13.12
CA ASN A 72 -12.49 21.92 -12.89
C ASN A 72 -12.76 22.16 -11.40
N GLN A 73 -13.17 21.13 -10.66
CA GLN A 73 -13.35 21.21 -9.21
C GLN A 73 -12.03 21.56 -8.49
N PHE A 74 -10.95 20.87 -8.85
CA PHE A 74 -9.63 21.16 -8.30
C PHE A 74 -9.13 22.57 -8.62
N LEU A 75 -9.18 22.97 -9.90
CA LEU A 75 -8.71 24.30 -10.32
C LEU A 75 -9.53 25.43 -9.71
N LYS A 76 -10.84 25.25 -9.55
CA LYS A 76 -11.71 26.28 -8.96
C LYS A 76 -11.31 26.62 -7.52
N GLU A 77 -10.94 25.61 -6.73
CA GLU A 77 -10.62 25.82 -5.31
C GLU A 77 -9.16 26.21 -5.08
N ASN A 78 -8.23 25.87 -5.99
CA ASN A 78 -6.79 26.00 -5.73
C ASN A 78 -6.03 26.92 -6.70
N LEU A 79 -6.56 27.17 -7.90
CA LEU A 79 -5.83 27.91 -8.92
C LEU A 79 -5.87 29.41 -8.65
N VAL A 80 -4.70 30.01 -8.52
CA VAL A 80 -4.51 31.46 -8.41
C VAL A 80 -4.01 31.99 -9.76
N SER A 81 -4.32 33.24 -10.06
CA SER A 81 -3.79 33.92 -11.25
C SER A 81 -3.15 35.25 -10.90
N GLU A 82 -1.95 35.47 -11.45
CA GLU A 82 -1.21 36.72 -11.37
C GLU A 82 -0.55 36.99 -12.73
N ASN A 83 -0.63 38.23 -13.23
CA ASN A 83 0.00 38.65 -14.51
C ASN A 83 -0.34 37.75 -15.73
N GLY A 84 -1.52 37.13 -15.74
CA GLY A 84 -1.95 36.21 -16.81
C GLY A 84 -1.32 34.81 -16.75
N LYS A 85 -0.59 34.52 -15.67
CA LYS A 85 -0.08 33.20 -15.31
C LYS A 85 -0.92 32.58 -14.21
N TYR A 86 -0.76 31.27 -14.02
CA TYR A 86 -1.54 30.44 -13.12
C TYR A 86 -0.63 29.50 -12.33
N PHE A 87 -0.93 29.32 -11.05
CA PHE A 87 -0.20 28.46 -10.13
C PHE A 87 -1.10 28.13 -8.93
N THR A 88 -0.67 27.20 -8.08
CA THR A 88 -1.32 26.92 -6.80
C THR A 88 -0.45 27.42 -5.65
N LEU A 89 -1.09 27.82 -4.54
CA LEU A 89 -0.38 28.14 -3.31
C LEU A 89 -0.27 26.86 -2.48
N GLY A 90 0.94 26.56 -1.97
CA GLY A 90 1.09 25.51 -0.97
C GLY A 90 0.31 25.89 0.28
N SER A 91 -0.72 25.12 0.61
CA SER A 91 -1.56 25.32 1.79
C SER A 91 -1.61 24.03 2.61
N ASP A 92 -1.66 24.21 3.93
CA ASP A 92 -1.95 23.17 4.92
C ASP A 92 -3.41 22.69 4.88
N SER A 93 -4.28 23.35 4.11
CA SER A 93 -5.66 22.94 3.84
C SER A 93 -6.04 23.24 2.38
N ALA A 94 -5.58 22.38 1.47
CA ALA A 94 -5.86 22.51 0.06
C ALA A 94 -6.95 21.51 -0.38
N ALA A 95 -8.13 22.03 -0.69
CA ALA A 95 -9.29 21.21 -1.06
C ALA A 95 -9.03 20.46 -2.37
N ASN A 96 -9.59 19.26 -2.54
CA ASN A 96 -9.53 18.49 -3.80
C ASN A 96 -8.11 18.13 -4.29
N TYR A 97 -7.12 18.09 -3.39
CA TYR A 97 -5.92 17.31 -3.64
C TYR A 97 -6.24 15.82 -3.49
N ILE A 98 -5.51 14.97 -4.22
CA ILE A 98 -5.52 13.53 -3.94
C ILE A 98 -5.00 13.33 -2.50
N PRO A 99 -5.73 12.63 -1.62
CA PRO A 99 -5.29 12.39 -0.26
C PRO A 99 -3.95 11.68 -0.22
N PHE A 100 -3.14 11.98 0.81
CA PHE A 100 -1.88 11.28 1.07
C PHE A 100 -2.13 9.88 1.64
N PHE A 101 -2.65 8.99 0.79
CA PHE A 101 -2.84 7.59 1.14
C PHE A 101 -1.51 6.95 1.54
N THR A 102 -1.57 5.95 2.42
CA THR A 102 -0.37 5.19 2.79
C THR A 102 0.07 4.23 1.67
N TYR A 103 -0.81 3.97 0.69
CA TYR A 103 -0.62 3.00 -0.39
C TYR A 103 -0.24 1.62 0.14
N SER A 104 -0.91 1.22 1.23
CA SER A 104 -0.65 0.00 1.98
C SER A 104 -1.89 -0.89 2.03
N GLU A 105 -1.88 -1.92 2.89
CA GLU A 105 -3.08 -2.73 3.17
C GLU A 105 -4.23 -1.93 3.78
N ASN A 106 -3.95 -0.75 4.34
CA ASN A 106 -4.96 0.16 4.86
C ASN A 106 -5.68 0.93 3.74
N THR A 107 -5.04 1.08 2.58
CA THR A 107 -5.63 1.69 1.40
C THR A 107 -6.49 0.64 0.68
N LYS A 108 -7.80 0.90 0.58
CA LYS A 108 -8.76 -0.02 -0.03
C LYS A 108 -9.00 0.37 -1.47
N VAL A 109 -8.86 -0.60 -2.37
CA VAL A 109 -9.16 -0.47 -3.80
C VAL A 109 -10.31 -1.41 -4.13
N VAL A 110 -11.43 -0.83 -4.59
CA VAL A 110 -12.67 -1.58 -4.87
C VAL A 110 -13.18 -1.21 -6.25
N GLU A 111 -13.26 -2.20 -7.14
CA GLU A 111 -13.90 -2.03 -8.44
C GLU A 111 -15.41 -2.30 -8.34
N GLU A 112 -16.22 -1.40 -8.90
CA GLU A 112 -17.67 -1.53 -8.93
C GLU A 112 -18.25 -0.78 -10.15
N SER A 113 -19.01 -1.51 -10.97
CA SER A 113 -19.73 -0.93 -12.12
C SER A 113 -18.85 -0.10 -13.06
N GLY A 114 -17.62 -0.55 -13.35
CA GLY A 114 -16.67 0.14 -14.25
C GLY A 114 -15.91 1.32 -13.62
N ASN A 115 -16.09 1.56 -12.32
CA ASN A 115 -15.34 2.56 -11.56
C ASN A 115 -14.44 1.86 -10.54
N VAL A 116 -13.35 2.53 -10.18
CA VAL A 116 -12.45 2.10 -9.11
C VAL A 116 -12.55 3.10 -7.97
N TYR A 117 -12.85 2.63 -6.78
CA TYR A 117 -12.92 3.43 -5.57
C TYR A 117 -11.65 3.18 -4.77
N VAL A 118 -10.90 4.24 -4.49
CA VAL A 118 -9.70 4.17 -3.65
C VAL A 118 -9.96 5.02 -2.42
N TYR A 119 -9.81 4.43 -1.23
CA TYR A 119 -10.09 5.14 0.01
C TYR A 119 -9.29 4.58 1.19
N GLU A 120 -9.14 5.39 2.22
CA GLU A 120 -8.42 5.03 3.44
C GLU A 120 -9.02 5.77 4.65
N TYR A 121 -8.88 5.15 5.81
CA TYR A 121 -9.26 5.78 7.08
C TYR A 121 -8.07 6.59 7.60
N PHE A 122 -8.30 7.87 7.84
CA PHE A 122 -7.34 8.80 8.42
C PHE A 122 -7.68 8.97 9.91
N PRO A 123 -6.83 8.46 10.84
CA PRO A 123 -7.07 8.63 12.26
C PRO A 123 -6.91 10.10 12.65
N GLU A 124 -7.67 10.54 13.66
CA GLU A 124 -7.59 11.91 14.17
C GLU A 124 -6.14 12.35 14.41
N ASN A 125 -5.84 13.59 14.06
CA ASN A 125 -4.56 14.21 14.33
C ASN A 125 -4.77 15.57 14.96
N HIS A 126 -4.25 15.73 16.17
CA HIS A 126 -4.29 16.99 16.94
C HIS A 126 -2.91 17.65 17.04
N GLU A 127 -1.92 17.14 16.30
CA GLU A 127 -0.57 17.69 16.27
C GLU A 127 -0.44 18.86 15.27
N GLY A 128 0.20 19.94 15.71
CA GLY A 128 0.48 21.10 14.87
C GLY A 128 -0.59 22.19 14.90
N PRO A 129 -0.48 23.23 14.05
CA PRO A 129 -1.40 24.36 14.02
C PRO A 129 -2.77 24.03 13.42
N VAL A 130 -2.87 22.90 12.68
CA VAL A 130 -4.08 22.42 12.04
C VAL A 130 -4.26 20.95 12.40
N GLY A 131 -5.38 20.63 13.05
CA GLY A 131 -5.78 19.25 13.36
C GLY A 131 -7.05 18.85 12.62
N TYR A 132 -7.37 17.55 12.65
CA TYR A 132 -8.58 16.99 12.06
C TYR A 132 -9.09 15.80 12.87
N GLU A 133 -10.41 15.62 12.84
CA GLU A 133 -11.08 14.46 13.43
C GLU A 133 -10.86 13.21 12.59
N SER A 134 -11.09 12.03 13.17
CA SER A 134 -11.00 10.79 12.40
C SER A 134 -12.04 10.75 11.28
N HIS A 135 -11.62 10.44 10.06
CA HIS A 135 -12.51 10.44 8.91
C HIS A 135 -12.01 9.48 7.83
N TYR A 136 -12.86 9.20 6.84
CA TYR A 136 -12.40 8.55 5.62
C TYR A 136 -12.12 9.59 4.54
N GLU A 137 -11.12 9.29 3.73
CA GLU A 137 -10.84 10.04 2.51
C GLU A 137 -10.87 9.09 1.32
N GLY A 138 -11.38 9.57 0.19
CA GLY A 138 -11.56 8.72 -0.98
C GLY A 138 -11.59 9.47 -2.30
N VAL A 139 -11.23 8.74 -3.35
CA VAL A 139 -11.29 9.17 -4.74
C VAL A 139 -11.96 8.09 -5.58
N MET A 140 -12.68 8.53 -6.60
CA MET A 140 -13.27 7.65 -7.61
C MET A 140 -12.53 7.83 -8.92
N LEU A 141 -12.12 6.71 -9.51
CA LEU A 141 -11.51 6.62 -10.82
C LEU A 141 -12.48 6.01 -11.82
N THR A 142 -12.43 6.45 -13.07
CA THR A 142 -13.03 5.77 -14.21
C THR A 142 -11.96 5.02 -14.97
N LYS A 143 -12.21 3.74 -15.30
CA LYS A 143 -11.31 2.91 -16.13
C LYS A 143 -12.03 2.58 -17.44
N HIS A 144 -11.58 3.18 -18.54
CA HIS A 144 -12.10 2.95 -19.89
C HIS A 144 -11.00 2.37 -20.78
N GLY A 145 -10.97 1.04 -20.89
CA GLY A 145 -9.84 0.36 -21.55
C GLY A 145 -8.56 0.55 -20.75
N GLU A 146 -7.54 1.12 -21.39
CA GLU A 146 -6.25 1.46 -20.77
C GLU A 146 -6.25 2.87 -20.14
N GLU A 147 -7.30 3.68 -20.36
CA GLU A 147 -7.36 5.04 -19.83
C GLU A 147 -7.97 5.04 -18.42
N ILE A 148 -7.17 5.47 -17.44
CA ILE A 148 -7.59 5.68 -16.05
C ILE A 148 -7.60 7.20 -15.80
N LYS A 149 -8.69 7.71 -15.20
CA LYS A 149 -8.77 9.11 -14.76
C LYS A 149 -9.40 9.25 -13.40
N VAL A 150 -8.94 10.25 -12.63
CA VAL A 150 -9.65 10.74 -11.45
C VAL A 150 -10.95 11.39 -11.90
N ALA A 151 -12.05 10.75 -11.55
CA ALA A 151 -13.40 11.19 -11.90
C ALA A 151 -14.01 12.06 -10.81
N LYS A 152 -13.71 11.78 -9.53
CA LYS A 152 -14.29 12.52 -8.40
C LYS A 152 -13.45 12.44 -7.13
N PHE A 153 -13.40 13.55 -6.39
CA PHE A 153 -12.96 13.57 -5.00
C PHE A 153 -14.17 13.28 -4.11
N LEU A 154 -14.16 12.16 -3.38
CA LEU A 154 -15.29 11.73 -2.56
C LEU A 154 -15.25 12.36 -1.17
N GLY A 155 -14.05 12.64 -0.64
CA GLY A 155 -13.89 12.95 0.77
C GLY A 155 -14.44 11.80 1.61
N GLU A 156 -15.21 12.17 2.64
CA GLU A 156 -15.96 11.23 3.48
C GLU A 156 -17.14 10.54 2.77
N ASN A 157 -17.56 11.00 1.59
CA ASN A 157 -18.78 10.52 0.92
C ASN A 157 -18.55 9.23 0.11
N ILE A 158 -17.93 8.23 0.73
CA ILE A 158 -17.72 6.91 0.12
C ILE A 158 -19.03 6.11 0.20
N PRO A 159 -19.55 5.55 -0.90
CA PRO A 159 -20.82 4.82 -0.84
C PRO A 159 -20.73 3.58 0.07
N ASP A 160 -21.70 3.40 0.99
CA ASP A 160 -21.74 2.26 1.93
C ASP A 160 -21.55 0.89 1.27
N LYS A 161 -22.07 0.72 0.06
CA LYS A 161 -21.93 -0.53 -0.71
C LYS A 161 -20.48 -0.88 -1.02
N ILE A 162 -19.62 0.14 -1.17
CA ILE A 162 -18.19 -0.01 -1.44
C ILE A 162 -17.47 -0.42 -0.15
N ILE A 163 -17.77 0.25 0.96
CA ILE A 163 -17.19 -0.06 2.28
C ILE A 163 -17.48 -1.51 2.66
N LYS A 164 -18.76 -1.90 2.62
CA LYS A 164 -19.20 -3.28 2.93
C LYS A 164 -18.57 -4.32 2.01
N LYS A 165 -18.32 -3.98 0.75
CA LYS A 165 -17.69 -4.88 -0.23
C LYS A 165 -16.21 -5.12 0.08
N ALA A 166 -15.49 -4.13 0.61
CA ALA A 166 -14.12 -4.32 1.07
C ALA A 166 -14.05 -5.16 2.36
N GLU A 167 -14.93 -4.87 3.32
CA GLU A 167 -14.99 -5.57 4.61
C GLU A 167 -15.41 -7.03 4.44
N GLY A 168 -16.44 -7.30 3.61
CA GLY A 168 -16.91 -8.65 3.33
C GLY A 168 -15.89 -9.55 2.60
N LYS A 169 -14.89 -8.95 1.93
CA LYS A 169 -13.75 -9.70 1.39
C LYS A 169 -12.73 -10.09 2.47
N GLN A 170 -12.53 -9.26 3.50
CA GLN A 170 -11.63 -9.57 4.61
C GLN A 170 -12.17 -10.71 5.47
N GLU A 171 -13.48 -10.74 5.76
CA GLU A 171 -14.10 -11.85 6.52
C GLU A 171 -14.02 -13.19 5.77
N ALA A 172 -14.18 -13.18 4.45
CA ALA A 172 -14.04 -14.39 3.63
C ALA A 172 -12.58 -14.89 3.56
N ALA A 173 -11.60 -13.98 3.58
CA ALA A 173 -10.18 -14.32 3.59
C ALA A 173 -9.76 -14.92 4.95
N GLU A 174 -10.21 -14.35 6.08
CA GLU A 174 -9.93 -14.89 7.42
C GLU A 174 -10.50 -16.30 7.63
N GLN A 175 -11.65 -16.62 7.02
CA GLN A 175 -12.25 -17.96 7.12
C GLN A 175 -11.50 -19.04 6.33
N THR A 176 -10.57 -18.68 5.44
CA THR A 176 -9.70 -19.65 4.75
C THR A 176 -8.39 -19.95 5.49
N SER A 177 -8.17 -19.33 6.66
CA SER A 177 -7.14 -19.74 7.62
C SER A 177 -7.28 -21.22 7.94
N PHE A 178 -6.31 -22.02 7.49
CA PHE A 178 -6.27 -23.47 7.66
C PHE A 178 -6.35 -23.82 9.15
N LYS A 179 -7.51 -24.30 9.61
CA LYS A 179 -7.61 -24.94 10.92
C LYS A 179 -6.77 -26.20 10.90
N ALA A 180 -5.60 -26.14 11.53
CA ALA A 180 -4.81 -27.34 11.82
C ALA A 180 -5.72 -28.35 12.54
N PRO A 181 -5.75 -29.62 12.12
CA PRO A 181 -6.62 -30.60 12.74
C PRO A 181 -6.27 -30.73 14.22
N GLU A 182 -7.25 -30.47 15.09
CA GLU A 182 -7.16 -30.78 16.51
C GLU A 182 -7.11 -32.30 16.68
N GLY A 183 -5.90 -32.83 16.66
CA GLY A 183 -5.63 -34.23 16.91
C GLY A 183 -4.26 -34.34 17.57
N ASN A 184 -4.24 -34.89 18.79
CA ASN A 184 -3.02 -35.25 19.50
C ASN A 184 -2.18 -36.23 18.66
N TRP A 185 -1.28 -35.70 17.83
CA TRP A 185 -0.18 -36.43 17.23
C TRP A 185 1.10 -35.90 17.84
N LEU A 186 1.64 -36.71 18.74
CA LEU A 186 2.88 -36.48 19.46
C LEU A 186 4.03 -36.06 18.52
N TYR A 187 4.65 -34.92 18.86
CA TYR A 187 6.09 -34.62 18.77
C TYR A 187 6.86 -35.40 17.69
N THR A 188 7.11 -34.84 16.50
CA THR A 188 8.19 -33.86 16.27
C THR A 188 8.13 -33.40 14.81
N PRO A 189 7.94 -32.11 14.48
CA PRO A 189 8.16 -31.64 13.12
C PRO A 189 9.64 -31.36 12.95
N SER A 190 10.28 -32.07 12.03
CA SER A 190 11.63 -31.76 11.58
C SER A 190 11.68 -30.34 11.02
N TYR A 191 12.77 -29.62 11.31
CA TYR A 191 13.02 -28.21 10.95
C TYR A 191 12.77 -27.83 9.47
N GLN A 192 12.61 -28.81 8.59
CA GLN A 192 12.41 -28.61 7.16
C GLN A 192 10.98 -28.23 6.78
N LEU A 193 9.97 -28.53 7.61
CA LEU A 193 8.57 -28.21 7.30
C LEU A 193 8.16 -26.78 7.70
N GLY A 194 8.82 -26.19 8.71
CA GLY A 194 8.50 -24.83 9.18
C GLY A 194 8.88 -23.73 8.20
N PHE A 195 9.97 -23.91 7.44
CA PHE A 195 10.43 -22.93 6.44
C PHE A 195 9.49 -22.78 5.25
N LEU A 196 8.78 -23.86 4.88
CA LEU A 196 7.93 -23.88 3.70
C LEU A 196 6.57 -23.19 3.92
N LEU A 197 6.11 -23.13 5.17
CA LEU A 197 4.79 -22.58 5.49
C LEU A 197 4.88 -21.13 5.99
N ASN A 198 5.99 -20.73 6.60
CA ASN A 198 6.12 -19.37 7.14
C ASN A 198 7.60 -18.94 7.29
N PRO A 199 8.26 -18.46 6.21
CA PRO A 199 9.69 -18.20 6.21
C PRO A 199 10.12 -17.07 7.16
N PHE A 200 9.23 -16.12 7.45
CA PHE A 200 9.50 -15.03 8.41
C PHE A 200 9.44 -15.51 9.87
N GLU A 201 8.48 -16.35 10.24
CA GLU A 201 8.38 -16.94 11.60
C GLU A 201 9.59 -17.83 11.92
N ALA A 202 10.08 -18.59 10.94
CA ALA A 202 11.29 -19.41 11.08
C ALA A 202 12.54 -18.54 11.33
N MET A 203 12.61 -17.36 10.72
CA MET A 203 13.68 -16.39 10.92
C MET A 203 13.63 -15.77 12.34
N PHE A 204 12.46 -15.39 12.84
CA PHE A 204 12.31 -14.85 14.20
C PHE A 204 12.60 -15.90 15.29
N ARG A 205 12.18 -17.15 15.11
CA ARG A 205 12.49 -18.23 16.06
C ARG A 205 13.97 -18.58 16.12
N SER A 206 14.66 -18.64 14.98
CA SER A 206 16.12 -18.84 14.94
C SER A 206 16.91 -17.65 15.50
N GLY A 207 16.41 -16.42 15.34
CA GLY A 207 16.99 -15.23 15.97
C GLY A 207 16.83 -15.19 17.49
N SER A 208 15.72 -15.74 18.02
CA SER A 208 15.47 -15.80 19.47
C SER A 208 16.27 -16.89 20.20
N MET A 209 16.81 -17.88 19.49
CA MET A 209 17.57 -18.99 20.09
C MET A 209 19.02 -18.63 20.45
N LEU A 210 19.48 -17.41 20.14
CA LEU A 210 20.77 -16.88 20.59
C LEU A 210 20.67 -15.98 21.84
N LEU A 211 19.48 -15.80 22.41
CA LEU A 211 19.28 -14.89 23.54
C LEU A 211 18.41 -15.49 24.64
N THR A 212 18.79 -16.65 25.17
CA THR A 212 18.56 -17.02 26.58
C THR A 212 19.40 -18.25 26.95
N ASP A 213 20.49 -18.06 27.69
CA ASP A 213 20.52 -18.56 29.07
C ASP A 213 21.68 -17.95 29.89
N ASN A 214 21.30 -17.46 31.07
CA ASN A 214 22.09 -17.30 32.30
C ASN A 214 23.45 -16.56 32.33
N LYS A 215 23.39 -15.38 32.99
CA LYS A 215 24.42 -14.64 33.75
C LYS A 215 25.30 -13.63 32.99
N GLY A 216 24.90 -12.35 33.10
CA GLY A 216 25.85 -11.22 33.25
C GLY A 216 26.35 -10.53 31.97
N ILE A 217 25.84 -9.29 31.78
CA ILE A 217 26.42 -8.09 31.14
C ILE A 217 27.36 -8.29 29.92
N ILE A 218 26.93 -7.76 28.77
CA ILE A 218 27.79 -6.87 27.97
C ILE A 218 26.98 -5.63 27.56
N ALA A 219 27.14 -4.58 28.36
CA ALA A 219 27.24 -3.23 27.83
C ALA A 219 28.64 -3.06 27.18
N LEU A 220 28.75 -2.12 26.25
CA LEU A 220 29.88 -1.78 25.37
C LEU A 220 30.00 -2.70 24.15
N ILE A 221 29.77 -2.24 22.93
CA ILE A 221 30.59 -1.36 22.06
C ILE A 221 29.62 -0.97 20.90
N GLU A 222 29.45 0.23 20.34
CA GLU A 222 30.29 1.41 20.17
C GLU A 222 29.37 2.62 19.89
N LYS A 223 29.42 3.64 20.74
CA LYS A 223 29.03 5.01 20.36
C LYS A 223 30.36 5.73 20.14
N LYS A 224 30.78 5.90 18.88
CA LYS A 224 31.92 6.76 18.53
C LYS A 224 31.45 7.89 17.62
N GLU A 225 31.19 8.99 18.32
CA GLU A 225 31.27 10.41 17.97
C GLU A 225 31.48 10.85 16.51
N LEU A 226 30.64 11.80 16.08
CA LEU A 226 31.14 13.05 15.52
C LEU A 226 30.17 14.20 15.84
N HIS A 227 30.22 14.70 17.08
CA HIS A 227 29.79 16.08 17.36
C HIS A 227 31.03 16.95 17.35
N GLY A 228 31.08 17.85 16.37
CA GLY A 228 32.11 18.87 16.24
C GLY A 228 32.18 19.75 17.48
N GLN A 229 33.42 20.06 17.85
CA GLN A 229 33.80 21.19 18.66
C GLN A 229 33.12 22.47 18.17
N LEU A 230 32.63 23.30 19.09
CA LEU A 230 32.97 24.72 19.23
C LEU A 230 32.01 25.39 20.24
N ALA A 231 32.48 25.52 21.49
CA ALA A 231 32.12 26.65 22.35
C ALA A 231 33.11 26.74 23.51
N ALA A 232 33.95 27.78 23.48
CA ALA A 232 34.42 28.61 24.61
C ALA A 232 35.90 29.03 24.47
N ASN A 233 36.12 30.15 23.78
CA ASN A 233 36.76 31.35 24.33
C ASN A 233 36.46 32.54 23.41
#